data_AF-A0A372QZI7-F1
#
_entry.id   AF-A0A372QZI7-F1
#
_cell.length_a   1.000
_cell.length_b   1.000
_cell.length_c   1.000
_cell.angle_alpha   90.00
_cell.angle_beta   90.00
_cell.angle_gamma   90.00
#
_symmetry.space_group_name_H-M   'P 1'
#
loop_
_entity.id
_entity.type
_entity.pdbx_description
1 polymer ?
#
loop_
_entity_poly.entity_id
_entity_poly.type
_entity_poly.pdbx_seq_one_letter_code
_entity_poly.pdbx_strand_id
1 'polypeptide(L)'
;MLKTRENFWSEYEVTVDSNGKEKYTCKTCSGTWSKNASRLKEHIEKCKDINIETETSQPQDTKRKRQQTFNKYKFAFTFKDQNQEFEHLKLVVNSALSENSTYCLISDGYSNIQRISIVNYMILTSKLLFFKTTAFKEERHTAENIILRLETTMKDAGINKFNAIITDNALNIKAA
;
A
#
# COMPACT_ATOMS: atom_id res chain seq x y z
N MET A 1 30.62 42.73 18.69
CA MET A 1 30.86 41.26 18.72
C MET A 1 30.65 40.70 17.32
N LEU A 2 31.73 40.27 16.68
CA LEU A 2 31.73 39.69 15.33
C LEU A 2 31.19 38.25 15.41
N LYS A 3 30.01 37.99 14.85
CA LYS A 3 29.58 36.61 14.57
C LYS A 3 30.24 36.18 13.27
N THR A 4 31.39 35.51 13.38
CA THR A 4 31.96 34.72 12.28
C THR A 4 30.89 33.71 11.85
N ARG A 5 30.36 33.84 10.63
CA ARG A 5 29.51 32.79 10.04
C ARG A 5 30.40 31.59 9.76
N GLU A 6 30.58 30.73 10.75
CA GLU A 6 31.22 29.43 10.54
C GLU A 6 30.44 28.67 9.47
N ASN A 7 31.18 28.16 8.50
CA ASN A 7 30.64 27.48 7.34
C ASN A 7 30.16 26.10 7.79
N PHE A 8 28.85 25.82 7.81
CA PHE A 8 28.28 24.61 8.45
C PHE A 8 28.88 23.27 7.98
N TRP A 9 29.52 23.27 6.80
CA TRP A 9 30.26 22.13 6.28
C TRP A 9 31.42 21.68 7.18
N SER A 10 31.98 22.54 8.04
CA SER A 10 33.07 22.19 8.97
C SER A 10 32.65 21.21 10.07
N GLU A 11 31.35 21.07 10.31
CA GLU A 11 30.74 20.15 11.28
C GLU A 11 30.65 18.70 10.74
N TYR A 12 31.07 18.49 9.49
CA TYR A 12 31.07 17.20 8.81
C TYR A 12 32.48 16.74 8.45
N GLU A 13 32.71 15.43 8.54
CA GLU A 13 33.84 14.74 7.93
C GLU A 13 33.40 14.18 6.58
N VAL A 14 34.22 14.39 5.55
CA VAL A 14 33.93 13.89 4.19
C VAL A 14 34.74 12.64 3.94
N THR A 15 34.04 11.55 3.65
CA THR A 15 34.64 10.28 3.22
C THR A 15 34.17 9.95 1.80
N VAL A 16 34.95 9.16 1.07
CA VAL A 16 34.57 8.71 -0.27
C VAL A 16 34.24 7.22 -0.18
N ASP A 17 33.06 6.83 -0.64
CA ASP A 17 32.67 5.42 -0.66
C ASP A 17 33.39 4.63 -1.76
N SER A 18 33.28 3.30 -1.73
CA SER A 18 33.87 2.40 -2.73
C SER A 18 33.40 2.65 -4.16
N ASN A 19 32.33 3.44 -4.35
CA ASN A 19 31.78 3.84 -5.63
C ASN A 19 32.22 5.27 -6.05
N GLY A 20 33.17 5.87 -5.34
CA GLY A 20 33.71 7.21 -5.63
C GLY A 20 32.78 8.36 -5.23
N LYS A 21 31.73 8.13 -4.44
CA LYS A 21 30.79 9.17 -4.02
C LYS A 21 31.13 9.72 -2.64
N GLU A 22 31.07 11.05 -2.52
CA GLU A 22 31.27 11.76 -1.27
C GLU A 22 30.12 11.48 -0.28
N LYS A 23 30.51 11.10 0.93
CA LYS A 23 29.67 10.88 2.12
C LYS A 23 30.08 11.86 3.20
N TYR A 24 29.08 12.43 3.85
CA TYR A 24 29.25 13.47 4.87
C TYR A 24 28.82 12.89 6.22
N THR A 25 29.77 12.73 7.13
CA THR A 25 29.55 12.17 8.47
C THR A 25 29.55 13.29 9.50
N CYS A 26 28.48 13.44 10.28
CA CYS A 26 28.42 14.48 11.32
C CYS A 26 29.39 14.15 12.45
N LYS A 27 30.21 15.12 12.87
CA LYS A 27 31.17 14.95 13.96
C LYS A 27 30.51 14.78 15.34
N THR A 28 29.26 15.22 15.50
CA THR A 28 28.55 15.22 16.79
C THR A 28 27.76 13.94 17.03
N CYS A 29 27.03 13.45 16.02
CA CYS A 29 26.18 12.25 16.16
C CYS A 29 26.64 11.05 15.33
N SER A 30 27.72 11.19 14.56
CA SER A 30 28.28 10.16 13.67
C SER A 30 27.32 9.67 12.57
N GLY A 31 26.17 10.32 12.36
CA GLY A 31 25.28 10.00 11.25
C GLY A 31 25.95 10.28 9.90
N THR A 32 25.61 9.53 8.85
CA THR A 32 26.21 9.66 7.52
C THR A 32 25.16 9.98 6.45
N TRP A 33 25.44 10.96 5.60
CA TRP A 33 24.52 11.41 4.53
C TRP A 33 25.22 11.59 3.18
N SER A 34 24.43 11.61 2.11
CA SER A 34 24.89 12.03 0.78
C SER A 34 24.83 13.56 0.65
N LYS A 35 25.61 14.14 -0.28
CA LYS A 35 25.71 15.60 -0.51
C LYS A 35 24.36 16.29 -0.75
N ASN A 36 23.81 16.92 0.29
CA ASN A 36 22.59 17.72 0.21
C ASN A 36 22.64 18.85 1.24
N ALA A 37 22.96 20.06 0.79
CA ALA A 37 23.22 21.21 1.66
C ALA A 37 22.04 21.53 2.59
N SER A 38 20.80 21.51 2.08
CA SER A 38 19.62 21.84 2.88
C SER A 38 19.37 20.84 4.00
N ARG A 39 19.51 19.53 3.70
CA ARG A 39 19.31 18.47 4.72
C ARG A 39 20.42 18.45 5.76
N LEU A 40 21.66 18.69 5.33
CA LEU A 40 22.81 18.75 6.24
C LEU A 40 22.71 19.96 7.18
N LYS A 41 22.29 21.11 6.65
CA LYS A 41 22.05 22.30 7.47
C LYS A 41 20.92 22.08 8.48
N GLU A 42 19.78 21.54 8.04
CA GLU A 42 18.65 21.21 8.91
C GLU A 42 19.03 20.19 9.99
N HIS A 43 19.90 19.22 9.65
CA HIS A 43 20.42 18.28 10.63
C HIS A 43 21.25 18.97 11.70
N ILE A 44 22.23 19.81 11.36
CA ILE A 44 23.07 20.50 12.36
C ILE A 44 22.21 21.35 13.30
N GLU A 45 21.23 22.07 12.77
CA GLU A 45 20.33 22.91 13.58
C GLU A 45 19.58 22.08 14.62
N LYS A 46 19.20 20.83 14.32
CA LYS A 46 18.52 19.93 15.26
C LYS A 46 19.47 19.06 16.09
N CYS A 47 20.68 18.80 15.58
CA CYS A 47 21.66 17.92 16.23
C CYS A 47 22.29 18.58 17.45
N LYS A 48 22.35 19.92 17.49
CA LYS A 48 22.88 20.69 18.63
C LYS A 48 21.98 20.62 19.87
N ASP A 49 20.71 20.22 19.72
CA ASP A 49 19.75 20.10 20.83
C ASP A 49 19.78 18.74 21.55
N ILE A 50 20.67 17.81 21.16
CA ILE A 50 20.62 16.40 21.61
C ILE A 50 21.43 16.14 22.90
N ASN A 51 22.18 17.10 23.43
CA ASN A 51 23.02 16.90 24.62
C ASN A 51 22.31 17.13 25.97
N ILE A 52 20.99 17.03 26.03
CA ILE A 52 20.27 16.94 27.31
C ILE A 52 19.43 15.68 27.28
N GLU A 53 19.87 14.70 28.07
CA GLU A 53 19.13 13.48 28.38
C GLU A 53 17.68 13.79 28.70
N THR A 54 16.76 13.29 27.88
CA THR A 54 15.41 12.99 28.36
C THR A 54 14.99 11.67 27.78
N GLU A 55 14.89 10.71 28.69
CA GLU A 55 14.41 9.37 28.48
C GLU A 55 13.01 9.36 27.86
N THR A 56 12.80 8.40 26.96
CA THR A 56 11.52 7.86 26.51
C THR A 56 10.51 8.83 25.87
N SER A 57 10.54 8.89 24.54
CA SER A 57 9.29 8.84 23.77
C SER A 57 9.52 8.16 22.41
N GLN A 58 8.59 7.27 22.08
CA GLN A 58 8.55 6.42 20.88
C GLN A 58 8.68 7.22 19.58
N PRO A 59 9.16 6.60 18.47
CA PRO A 59 9.44 7.30 17.23
C PRO A 59 8.17 7.92 16.65
N GLN A 60 8.11 9.25 16.64
CA GLN A 60 7.09 9.98 15.90
C GLN A 60 7.46 9.96 14.41
N ASP A 61 6.81 9.04 13.68
CA ASP A 61 6.74 9.07 12.23
C ASP A 61 6.34 10.46 11.76
N THR A 62 7.23 11.15 11.05
CA THR A 62 6.93 12.39 10.34
C THR A 62 6.07 12.07 9.11
N LYS A 63 4.79 11.78 9.35
CA LYS A 63 3.82 11.51 8.27
C LYS A 63 3.70 12.75 7.39
N ARG A 64 3.97 12.58 6.09
CA ARG A 64 3.81 13.60 5.04
C ARG A 64 2.50 14.36 5.23
N LYS A 65 2.50 15.69 5.07
CA LYS A 65 1.32 16.58 5.23
C LYS A 65 0.01 16.04 4.61
N ARG A 66 0.06 15.26 3.51
CA ARG A 66 -1.10 14.60 2.89
C ARG A 66 -1.83 13.59 3.81
N GLN A 67 -1.11 12.91 4.71
CA GLN A 67 -1.70 11.94 5.63
C GLN A 67 -2.48 12.61 6.78
N GLN A 68 -2.04 13.81 7.19
CA GLN A 68 -2.67 14.57 8.27
C GLN A 68 -4.08 15.02 7.88
N THR A 69 -4.28 15.38 6.60
CA THR A 69 -5.60 15.75 6.07
C THR A 69 -6.56 14.56 6.07
N PHE A 70 -6.08 13.36 5.75
CA PHE A 70 -6.92 12.14 5.71
C PHE A 70 -7.38 11.72 7.11
N ASN A 71 -6.53 11.85 8.13
CA ASN A 71 -6.88 11.50 9.50
C ASN A 71 -8.08 12.30 10.04
N LYS A 72 -8.26 13.56 9.61
CA LYS A 72 -9.41 14.40 10.00
C LYS A 72 -10.75 13.85 9.46
N TYR A 73 -10.73 13.13 8.34
CA TYR A 73 -11.90 12.51 7.72
C TYR A 73 -11.95 11.00 7.94
N LYS A 74 -11.00 10.45 8.69
CA LYS A 74 -10.96 9.04 9.03
C LYS A 74 -11.94 8.81 10.17
N PHE A 75 -13.22 8.71 9.85
CA PHE A 75 -14.20 8.14 10.75
C PHE A 75 -13.75 6.70 11.08
N ALA A 76 -13.51 6.43 12.35
CA ALA A 76 -13.22 5.08 12.80
C ALA A 76 -14.55 4.35 12.96
N PHE A 77 -14.97 3.63 11.92
CA PHE A 77 -16.06 2.67 12.04
C PHE A 77 -15.64 1.59 13.02
N THR A 78 -16.52 1.26 13.97
CA THR A 78 -16.29 0.14 14.88
C THR A 78 -16.37 -1.17 14.10
N PHE A 79 -15.78 -2.23 14.65
CA PHE A 79 -15.91 -3.58 14.07
C PHE A 79 -17.38 -4.00 13.92
N LYS A 80 -18.24 -3.55 14.85
CA LYS A 80 -19.69 -3.78 14.79
C LYS A 80 -20.32 -3.09 13.57
N ASP A 81 -19.99 -1.82 13.33
CA ASP A 81 -20.51 -1.07 12.18
C ASP A 81 -20.08 -1.72 10.86
N GLN A 82 -18.83 -2.16 10.78
CA GLN A 82 -18.28 -2.84 9.60
C GLN A 82 -18.99 -4.17 9.33
N ASN A 83 -19.24 -4.98 10.35
CA ASN A 83 -19.95 -6.26 10.18
C ASN A 83 -21.41 -6.04 9.78
N GLN A 84 -22.08 -5.06 10.38
CA GLN A 84 -23.46 -4.73 10.01
C GLN A 84 -23.55 -4.32 8.54
N GLU A 85 -22.65 -3.46 8.09
CA GLU A 85 -22.60 -3.04 6.69
C GLU A 85 -22.23 -4.21 5.76
N PHE A 86 -21.31 -5.08 6.17
CA PHE A 86 -20.95 -6.27 5.41
C PHE A 86 -22.14 -7.22 5.21
N GLU A 87 -22.89 -7.55 6.26
CA GLU A 87 -24.06 -8.41 6.15
C GLU A 87 -25.17 -7.76 5.30
N HIS A 88 -25.36 -6.44 5.43
CA HIS A 88 -26.27 -5.69 4.59
C HIS A 88 -25.86 -5.76 3.10
N LEU A 89 -24.59 -5.50 2.78
CA LEU A 89 -24.09 -5.60 1.40
C LEU A 89 -24.19 -7.01 0.84
N LYS A 90 -24.00 -8.03 1.67
CA LYS A 90 -24.16 -9.43 1.27
C LYS A 90 -25.60 -9.73 0.84
N LEU A 91 -26.59 -9.20 1.56
CA LEU A 91 -28.01 -9.30 1.16
C LEU A 91 -28.27 -8.58 -0.16
N VAL A 92 -27.75 -7.36 -0.33
CA VAL A 92 -27.90 -6.58 -1.57
C VAL A 92 -27.31 -7.34 -2.77
N VAL A 93 -26.10 -7.88 -2.64
CA VAL A 93 -25.45 -8.67 -3.69
C VAL A 93 -26.28 -9.92 -4.01
N ASN A 94 -26.73 -10.67 -3.00
CA ASN A 94 -27.53 -11.87 -3.22
C ASN A 94 -28.88 -11.59 -3.89
N SER A 95 -29.55 -10.48 -3.53
CA SER A 95 -30.78 -10.05 -4.19
C SER A 95 -30.53 -9.74 -5.66
N ALA A 96 -29.46 -9.00 -5.96
CA ALA A 96 -29.13 -8.69 -7.34
C ALA A 96 -28.78 -9.95 -8.15
N LEU A 97 -28.11 -10.94 -7.56
CA LEU A 97 -27.82 -12.22 -8.22
C LEU A 97 -29.08 -13.07 -8.45
N SER A 98 -30.08 -12.98 -7.58
CA SER A 98 -31.34 -13.73 -7.74
C SER A 98 -32.24 -13.08 -8.80
N GLU A 99 -32.37 -11.75 -8.78
CA GLU A 99 -33.20 -10.94 -9.69
C GLU A 99 -32.72 -10.97 -11.13
N ASN A 100 -31.40 -11.03 -11.36
CA ASN A 100 -30.83 -11.05 -12.71
C ASN A 100 -30.74 -12.49 -13.24
N SER A 101 -31.20 -12.69 -14.48
CA SER A 101 -31.17 -13.98 -15.17
C SER A 101 -29.76 -14.37 -15.62
N THR A 102 -28.96 -13.39 -16.02
CA THR A 102 -27.58 -13.58 -16.49
C THR A 102 -26.69 -12.43 -16.03
N TYR A 103 -25.37 -12.68 -15.97
CA TYR A 103 -24.36 -11.69 -15.62
C TYR A 103 -22.97 -12.09 -16.13
N CYS A 104 -22.00 -11.16 -16.04
CA CYS A 104 -20.61 -11.39 -16.40
C CYS A 104 -19.71 -11.36 -15.18
N LEU A 105 -18.67 -12.20 -15.17
CA LEU A 105 -17.60 -12.12 -14.17
C LEU A 105 -16.52 -11.18 -14.68
N ILE A 106 -16.05 -10.26 -13.85
CA ILE A 106 -14.87 -9.44 -14.10
C ILE A 106 -13.81 -9.83 -13.08
N SER A 107 -12.61 -10.15 -13.56
CA SER A 107 -11.44 -10.44 -12.72
C SER A 107 -10.36 -9.38 -12.93
N ASP A 108 -9.88 -8.81 -11.84
CA ASP A 108 -8.79 -7.84 -11.83
C ASP A 108 -7.70 -8.28 -10.85
N GLY A 109 -6.52 -8.62 -11.39
CA GLY A 109 -5.39 -9.17 -10.65
C GLY A 109 -4.23 -8.18 -10.56
N TYR A 110 -3.69 -7.98 -9.36
CA TYR A 110 -2.50 -7.16 -9.15
C TYR A 110 -1.62 -7.71 -8.03
N SER A 111 -0.34 -7.33 -8.00
CA SER A 111 0.55 -7.60 -6.87
C SER A 111 0.73 -6.34 -6.04
N ASN A 112 0.53 -6.43 -4.73
CA ASN A 112 0.71 -5.30 -3.83
C ASN A 112 2.22 -5.05 -3.52
N ILE A 113 2.50 -4.00 -2.75
CA ILE A 113 3.89 -3.64 -2.36
C ILE A 113 4.61 -4.72 -1.53
N GLN A 114 3.86 -5.62 -0.91
CA GLN A 114 4.38 -6.77 -0.15
C GLN A 114 4.56 -8.02 -1.03
N ARG A 115 4.40 -7.90 -2.36
CA ARG A 115 4.42 -9.00 -3.33
C ARG A 115 3.36 -10.06 -3.07
N ILE A 116 2.29 -9.71 -2.35
CA ILE A 116 1.11 -10.55 -2.22
C ILE A 116 0.30 -10.32 -3.49
N SER A 117 -0.03 -11.41 -4.18
CA SER A 117 -0.88 -11.35 -5.34
C SER A 117 -2.33 -11.28 -4.88
N ILE A 118 -3.13 -10.41 -5.48
CA ILE A 118 -4.51 -10.16 -5.09
C ILE A 118 -5.35 -10.18 -6.35
N VAL A 119 -6.49 -10.87 -6.29
CA VAL A 119 -7.48 -10.87 -7.38
C VAL A 119 -8.82 -10.43 -6.83
N ASN A 120 -9.36 -9.38 -7.44
CA ASN A 120 -10.73 -8.90 -7.23
C ASN A 120 -11.65 -9.57 -8.23
N TYR A 121 -12.82 -9.97 -7.76
CA TYR A 121 -13.92 -10.51 -8.55
C TYR A 121 -15.11 -9.58 -8.41
N MET A 122 -15.57 -9.07 -9.54
CA MET A 122 -16.75 -8.23 -9.64
C MET A 122 -17.77 -8.92 -10.54
N ILE A 123 -19.05 -8.78 -10.23
CA ILE A 123 -20.13 -9.31 -11.06
C ILE A 123 -20.83 -8.14 -11.72
N LEU A 124 -20.83 -8.14 -13.04
CA LEU A 124 -21.56 -7.18 -13.85
C LEU A 124 -22.95 -7.75 -14.16
N THR A 125 -23.95 -7.23 -13.45
CA THR A 125 -25.37 -7.37 -13.80
C THR A 125 -25.82 -6.11 -14.57
N SER A 126 -27.07 -5.67 -14.41
CA SER A 126 -27.46 -4.28 -14.71
C SER A 126 -26.66 -3.23 -13.91
N LYS A 127 -26.02 -3.65 -12.81
CA LYS A 127 -25.09 -2.84 -12.00
C LYS A 127 -23.80 -3.62 -11.75
N LEU A 128 -22.70 -2.89 -11.58
CA LEU A 128 -21.41 -3.47 -11.22
C LEU A 128 -21.37 -3.70 -9.70
N LEU A 129 -21.19 -4.96 -9.31
CA LEU A 129 -21.14 -5.39 -7.91
C LEU A 129 -19.75 -5.91 -7.57
N PHE A 130 -19.21 -5.48 -6.43
CA PHE A 130 -18.04 -6.12 -5.86
C PHE A 130 -18.47 -7.41 -5.17
N PHE A 131 -17.88 -8.55 -5.57
CA PHE A 131 -18.29 -9.85 -5.07
C PHE A 131 -17.29 -10.39 -4.03
N LYS A 132 -16.01 -10.45 -4.38
CA LYS A 132 -14.99 -11.09 -3.55
C LYS A 132 -13.59 -10.62 -3.91
N THR A 133 -12.69 -10.62 -2.94
CA THR A 133 -11.25 -10.54 -3.17
C THR A 133 -10.58 -11.77 -2.60
N THR A 134 -9.57 -12.26 -3.31
CA THR A 134 -8.71 -13.34 -2.81
C THR A 134 -7.25 -12.90 -2.85
N ALA A 135 -6.50 -13.26 -1.80
CA ALA A 135 -5.08 -13.00 -1.72
C ALA A 135 -4.30 -14.31 -1.84
N PHE A 136 -3.18 -14.26 -2.55
CA PHE A 136 -2.23 -15.33 -2.78
C PHE A 136 -0.94 -15.00 -2.00
N LYS A 137 -0.57 -15.89 -1.08
CA LYS A 137 0.74 -15.79 -0.41
C LYS A 137 1.81 -16.57 -1.18
N GLU A 138 1.59 -17.85 -1.44
CA GLU A 138 2.63 -18.75 -2.00
C GLU A 138 2.22 -19.39 -3.34
N GLU A 139 0.93 -19.62 -3.56
CA GLU A 139 0.39 -20.06 -4.85
C GLU A 139 0.54 -18.94 -5.88
N ARG A 140 1.48 -19.07 -6.80
CA ARG A 140 1.62 -18.13 -7.92
C ARG A 140 0.36 -18.13 -8.77
N HIS A 141 0.15 -17.04 -9.52
CA HIS A 141 -0.85 -16.91 -10.58
C HIS A 141 -0.53 -17.89 -11.73
N THR A 142 -0.53 -19.20 -11.52
CA THR A 142 -0.49 -20.18 -12.61
C THR A 142 -1.87 -20.24 -13.28
N ALA A 143 -1.91 -20.69 -14.53
CA ALA A 143 -3.16 -20.80 -15.27
C ALA A 143 -4.16 -21.71 -14.55
N GLU A 144 -3.70 -22.83 -14.00
CA GLU A 144 -4.55 -23.81 -13.30
C GLU A 144 -5.19 -23.20 -12.03
N ASN A 145 -4.40 -22.46 -11.25
CA ASN A 145 -4.89 -21.79 -10.05
C ASN A 145 -5.89 -20.68 -10.38
N ILE A 146 -5.70 -19.99 -11.51
CA ILE A 146 -6.62 -18.97 -12.02
C ILE A 146 -7.96 -19.63 -12.40
N ILE A 147 -7.94 -20.69 -13.22
CA ILE A 147 -9.15 -21.43 -13.62
C ILE A 147 -9.92 -21.91 -12.41
N LEU A 148 -9.24 -22.61 -11.48
CA LEU A 148 -9.87 -23.20 -10.30
C LEU A 148 -10.61 -22.14 -9.47
N ARG A 149 -10.02 -20.95 -9.32
CA ARG A 149 -10.63 -19.86 -8.55
C ARG A 149 -11.74 -19.14 -9.31
N LEU A 150 -11.61 -18.98 -10.62
CA LEU A 150 -12.72 -18.50 -11.46
C LEU A 150 -13.91 -19.45 -11.31
N GLU A 151 -13.70 -20.75 -11.49
CA GLU A 151 -14.74 -21.76 -11.39
C GLU A 151 -15.38 -21.78 -9.99
N THR A 152 -14.57 -21.73 -8.92
CA THR A 152 -15.08 -21.68 -7.54
C THR A 152 -15.92 -20.42 -7.31
N THR A 153 -15.44 -19.27 -7.77
CA THR A 153 -16.16 -17.99 -7.65
C THR A 153 -17.47 -18.01 -8.43
N MET A 154 -17.48 -18.61 -9.62
CA MET A 154 -18.69 -18.77 -10.42
C MET A 154 -19.68 -19.73 -9.76
N LYS A 155 -19.20 -20.83 -9.16
CA LYS A 155 -20.04 -21.75 -8.37
C LYS A 155 -20.69 -21.05 -7.18
N ASP A 156 -19.92 -20.24 -6.44
CA ASP A 156 -20.41 -19.45 -5.30
C ASP A 156 -21.55 -18.48 -5.72
N ALA A 157 -21.45 -17.91 -6.93
CA ALA A 157 -22.44 -16.96 -7.45
C ALA A 157 -23.63 -17.61 -8.19
N GLY A 158 -23.45 -18.83 -8.70
CA GLY A 158 -24.42 -19.53 -9.54
C GLY A 158 -23.92 -19.69 -10.98
N ILE A 159 -23.13 -20.76 -11.21
CA ILE A 159 -22.36 -20.95 -12.47
C ILE A 159 -23.21 -20.89 -13.75
N ASN A 160 -24.48 -21.31 -13.69
CA ASN A 160 -25.38 -21.39 -14.84
C ASN A 160 -25.88 -20.03 -15.35
N LYS A 161 -25.55 -18.93 -14.67
CA LYS A 161 -26.00 -17.57 -15.04
C LYS A 161 -24.92 -16.73 -15.73
N PHE A 162 -23.72 -17.27 -15.94
CA PHE A 162 -22.63 -16.50 -16.54
C PHE A 162 -22.63 -16.55 -18.07
N ASN A 163 -22.61 -15.39 -18.72
CA ASN A 163 -22.51 -15.29 -20.18
C ASN A 163 -21.07 -15.04 -20.66
N ALA A 164 -20.24 -14.39 -19.83
CA ALA A 164 -18.87 -14.05 -20.17
C ALA A 164 -18.01 -13.86 -18.93
N ILE A 165 -16.70 -14.03 -19.13
CA ILE A 165 -15.64 -13.67 -18.19
C ILE A 165 -14.80 -12.58 -18.84
N ILE A 166 -14.59 -11.48 -18.13
CA ILE A 166 -13.80 -10.33 -18.55
C ILE A 166 -12.55 -10.30 -17.68
N THR A 167 -11.40 -10.42 -18.31
CA THR A 167 -10.09 -10.44 -17.65
C THR A 167 -9.12 -9.52 -18.40
N ASP A 168 -7.95 -9.29 -17.80
CA ASP A 168 -6.85 -8.67 -18.52
C ASP A 168 -6.22 -9.64 -19.55
N ASN A 169 -5.20 -9.14 -20.26
CA ASN A 169 -4.51 -9.88 -21.30
C ASN A 169 -3.25 -10.61 -20.79
N ALA A 170 -3.12 -10.82 -19.47
CA ALA A 170 -1.92 -11.40 -18.87
C ALA A 170 -1.66 -12.82 -19.39
N LEU A 171 -0.39 -13.21 -19.49
CA LEU A 171 0.01 -14.50 -20.09
C LEU A 171 -0.69 -15.70 -19.44
N ASN A 172 -0.74 -15.72 -18.10
CA ASN A 172 -1.34 -16.84 -17.36
C ASN A 172 -2.87 -16.82 -17.41
N ILE A 173 -3.48 -15.66 -17.65
CA ILE A 173 -4.92 -15.50 -17.86
C ILE A 173 -5.30 -15.98 -19.26
N LYS A 174 -4.47 -15.73 -20.28
CA LYS A 174 -4.67 -16.28 -21.63
C LYS A 174 -4.52 -17.79 -21.71
N ALA A 175 -3.65 -18.33 -20.87
CA ALA A 175 -3.40 -19.76 -20.79
C ALA A 175 -4.48 -20.50 -19.98
N ALA A 176 -5.24 -19.77 -19.17
CA ALA A 176 -6.37 -20.24 -18.39
C ALA A 176 -7.64 -20.31 -19.25
#